data_AF-A0A1T4XZG2-F1
#
_entry.id   AF-A0A1T4XZG2-F1
#
_cell.length_a   1.000
_cell.length_b   1.000
_cell.length_c   1.000
_cell.angle_alpha   90.00
_cell.angle_beta   90.00
_cell.angle_gamma   90.00
#
_symmetry.space_group_name_H-M   'P 1'
#
loop_
_entity.id
_entity.type
_entity.pdbx_description
1 polymer ?
#
loop_
_entity_poly.entity_id
_entity_poly.type
_entity_poly.pdbx_seq_one_letter_code
_entity_poly.pdbx_strand_id
1 'polypeptide(L)'
;MNRIILTSVLLSSLVACSTASEQVPLPKVQPPVMQSHWTTVTITGTSVQPDPVELKIRELEQAGQLKLLRVMESFPAQYVIKGSPQALSAVQAAANSPLAPQKDVSALAALDAAEAVWRQKRPAHYAYQLQTSCFCPPEYTQPIAIRVFQGKIQQADLVTSRKPLPPERKGDAKTIEELFKLIRDAINRPAASVKITYDQQYGFPSTISIDLDQMMADEEMYYTVQAFKVASGLKPAQ
;
A
#
# COMPACT_ATOMS: atom_id res chain seq x y z
N MET A 1 50.49 31.04 15.40
CA MET A 1 51.64 31.11 16.32
C MET A 1 51.53 29.95 17.31
N ASN A 2 52.56 29.07 17.32
CA ASN A 2 53.12 28.33 18.48
C ASN A 2 52.21 27.34 19.29
N ARG A 3 52.61 26.11 19.65
CA ARG A 3 53.93 25.47 19.74
C ARG A 3 53.85 23.96 19.47
N ILE A 4 54.88 23.47 18.80
CA ILE A 4 55.28 22.07 18.62
C ILE A 4 56.17 21.69 19.83
N ILE A 5 55.97 20.52 20.44
CA ILE A 5 56.91 19.93 21.39
C ILE A 5 57.55 18.71 20.72
N LEU A 6 58.83 18.86 20.37
CA LEU A 6 59.76 17.80 20.00
C LEU A 6 60.13 17.02 21.26
N THR A 7 60.05 15.69 21.20
CA THR A 7 60.88 14.81 22.04
C THR A 7 61.67 13.88 21.14
N SER A 8 62.96 14.17 21.04
CA SER A 8 63.99 13.38 20.40
C SER A 8 64.26 12.12 21.21
N VAL A 9 64.23 10.96 20.57
CA VAL A 9 64.85 9.73 21.08
C VAL A 9 65.78 9.21 20.00
N LEU A 10 67.09 9.30 20.29
CA LEU A 10 68.13 8.58 19.57
C LEU A 10 68.03 7.09 19.89
N LEU A 11 68.06 6.23 18.88
CA LEU A 11 68.42 4.82 19.06
C LEU A 11 69.19 4.31 17.84
N SER A 12 70.50 4.26 18.04
CA SER A 12 71.45 3.22 17.66
C SER A 12 71.14 2.38 16.41
N SER A 13 71.91 2.63 15.34
CA SER A 13 72.08 1.76 14.18
C SER A 13 72.74 0.43 14.57
N LEU A 14 72.01 -0.67 14.39
CA LEU A 14 72.56 -2.02 14.30
C LEU A 14 72.39 -2.49 12.86
N VAL A 15 73.51 -2.54 12.13
CA VAL A 15 73.60 -3.24 10.84
C VAL A 15 73.71 -4.72 11.16
N ALA A 16 72.68 -5.49 10.80
CA ALA A 16 72.75 -6.95 10.75
C ALA A 16 72.54 -7.37 9.29
N CYS A 17 73.61 -7.85 8.65
CA CYS A 17 73.49 -8.65 7.44
C CYS A 17 72.78 -9.95 7.81
N SER A 18 71.63 -10.20 7.20
CA SER A 18 71.01 -11.52 7.19
C SER A 18 70.63 -11.90 5.78
N THR A 19 71.03 -13.09 5.39
CA THR A 19 70.92 -13.70 4.06
C THR A 19 69.48 -13.79 3.59
N ALA A 20 69.23 -13.41 2.34
CA ALA A 20 67.93 -13.61 1.68
C ALA A 20 67.64 -15.12 1.59
N SER A 21 66.67 -15.59 2.39
CA SER A 21 66.05 -16.90 2.21
C SER A 21 64.78 -16.69 1.41
N GLU A 22 64.78 -17.16 0.17
CA GLU A 22 63.63 -17.17 -0.72
C GLU A 22 62.52 -18.03 -0.09
N GLN A 23 61.51 -17.39 0.51
CA GLN A 23 60.31 -18.08 0.96
C GLN A 23 59.41 -18.32 -0.25
N VAL A 24 59.34 -19.58 -0.69
CA VAL A 24 58.30 -20.05 -1.62
C VAL A 24 56.95 -19.78 -0.95
N PRO A 25 56.05 -18.96 -1.51
CA PRO A 25 54.74 -18.74 -0.92
C PRO A 25 53.95 -20.04 -0.92
N LEU A 26 53.52 -20.49 0.26
CA LEU A 26 52.51 -21.54 0.40
C LEU A 26 51.27 -21.16 -0.44
N PRO A 27 50.67 -22.09 -1.19
CA PRO A 27 49.46 -21.81 -1.93
C PRO A 27 48.39 -21.34 -0.94
N LYS A 28 47.86 -20.14 -1.19
CA LYS A 28 46.73 -19.60 -0.43
C LYS A 28 45.58 -20.61 -0.54
N VAL A 29 45.30 -21.34 0.53
CA VAL A 29 44.08 -22.15 0.65
C VAL A 29 42.92 -21.16 0.66
N GLN A 30 42.27 -21.01 -0.49
CA GLN A 30 41.03 -20.25 -0.58
C GLN A 30 39.97 -21.02 0.22
N PRO A 31 39.21 -20.36 1.12
CA PRO A 31 38.04 -21.00 1.71
C PRO A 31 37.11 -21.48 0.60
N PRO A 32 36.41 -22.61 0.77
CA PRO A 32 35.56 -23.16 -0.29
C PRO A 32 34.55 -22.10 -0.67
N VAL A 33 34.69 -21.56 -1.89
CA VAL A 33 33.65 -20.77 -2.53
C VAL A 33 32.44 -21.69 -2.56
N MET A 34 31.43 -21.38 -1.76
CA MET A 34 30.15 -22.07 -1.81
C MET A 34 29.61 -21.80 -3.21
N GLN A 35 29.89 -22.70 -4.14
CA GLN A 35 29.48 -22.57 -5.53
C GLN A 35 27.96 -22.56 -5.53
N SER A 36 27.39 -21.37 -5.60
CA SER A 36 25.96 -21.19 -5.74
C SER A 36 25.60 -21.73 -7.12
N HIS A 37 25.22 -23.01 -7.19
CA HIS A 37 24.69 -23.58 -8.41
C HIS A 37 23.34 -22.90 -8.64
N TRP A 38 23.26 -22.15 -9.73
CA TRP A 38 22.01 -21.54 -10.15
C TRP A 38 21.22 -22.55 -10.96
N THR A 39 20.00 -22.83 -10.55
CA THR A 39 19.08 -23.75 -11.23
C THR A 39 17.98 -22.97 -11.91
N THR A 40 17.41 -23.53 -12.98
CA THR A 40 16.24 -22.98 -13.67
C THR A 40 14.99 -23.74 -13.24
N VAL A 41 13.92 -23.02 -12.91
CA VAL A 41 12.61 -23.60 -12.58
C VAL A 41 11.51 -22.81 -13.28
N THR A 42 10.35 -23.46 -13.44
CA THR A 42 9.10 -22.80 -13.83
C THR A 42 8.21 -22.71 -12.60
N ILE A 43 7.75 -21.50 -12.26
CA ILE A 43 6.84 -21.26 -11.15
C ILE A 43 5.56 -20.65 -11.72
N THR A 44 4.41 -21.24 -11.35
CA THR A 44 3.11 -20.67 -11.64
C THR A 44 2.83 -19.53 -10.65
N GLY A 45 2.45 -18.38 -11.19
CA GLY A 45 1.99 -17.21 -10.45
C GLY A 45 0.65 -17.45 -9.77
N THR A 46 0.09 -16.38 -9.23
CA THR A 46 -1.25 -16.40 -8.63
C THR A 46 -2.25 -15.57 -9.44
N SER A 47 -3.54 -15.68 -9.11
CA SER A 47 -4.60 -14.86 -9.71
C SER A 47 -4.73 -13.48 -9.04
N VAL A 48 -4.02 -13.23 -7.92
CA VAL A 48 -4.09 -11.97 -7.16
C VAL A 48 -3.31 -10.87 -7.88
N GLN A 49 -3.78 -9.63 -7.80
CA GLN A 49 -3.09 -8.47 -8.37
C GLN A 49 -2.74 -7.42 -7.30
N PRO A 50 -1.47 -6.97 -7.21
CA PRO A 50 -0.32 -7.47 -7.96
C PRO A 50 0.06 -8.91 -7.56
N ASP A 51 0.54 -9.73 -8.51
CA ASP A 51 0.89 -11.12 -8.24
C ASP A 51 2.08 -11.21 -7.25
N PRO A 52 1.91 -11.77 -6.03
CA PRO A 52 3.01 -11.96 -5.07
C PRO A 52 4.20 -12.72 -5.64
N VAL A 53 4.00 -13.63 -6.60
CA VAL A 53 5.09 -14.34 -7.27
C VAL A 53 5.91 -13.36 -8.11
N GLU A 54 5.24 -12.51 -8.90
CA GLU A 54 5.89 -11.48 -9.70
C GLU A 54 6.64 -10.46 -8.83
N LEU A 55 6.01 -9.98 -7.75
CA LEU A 55 6.65 -9.06 -6.82
C LEU A 55 7.92 -9.66 -6.23
N LYS A 56 7.87 -10.93 -5.80
CA LYS A 56 9.02 -11.60 -5.21
C LYS A 56 10.13 -11.83 -6.23
N ILE A 57 9.79 -12.15 -7.48
CA ILE A 57 10.76 -12.24 -8.59
C ILE A 57 11.45 -10.89 -8.80
N ARG A 58 10.71 -9.78 -8.88
CA ARG A 58 11.28 -8.44 -9.09
C ARG A 58 12.21 -8.01 -7.96
N GLU A 59 11.82 -8.25 -6.70
CA GLU A 59 12.65 -7.99 -5.52
C GLU A 59 14.00 -8.74 -5.58
N LEU A 60 13.95 -10.05 -5.83
CA LEU A 60 15.14 -10.91 -5.85
C LEU A 60 16.02 -10.70 -7.09
N GLU A 61 15.44 -10.28 -8.21
CA GLU A 61 16.17 -9.87 -9.41
C GLU A 61 16.95 -8.56 -9.17
N GLN A 62 16.33 -7.57 -8.51
CA GLN A 62 17.01 -6.33 -8.09
C GLN A 62 18.15 -6.61 -7.10
N ALA A 63 18.00 -7.62 -6.25
CA ALA A 63 19.04 -8.07 -5.32
C ALA A 63 20.13 -8.94 -5.99
N GLY A 64 20.02 -9.26 -7.28
CA GLY A 64 20.97 -10.10 -8.01
C GLY A 64 20.96 -11.58 -7.61
N GLN A 65 19.90 -12.04 -6.94
CA GLN A 65 19.79 -13.40 -6.39
C GLN A 65 19.14 -14.40 -7.35
N LEU A 66 18.43 -13.90 -8.36
CA LEU A 66 17.87 -14.65 -9.48
C LEU A 66 17.80 -13.77 -10.74
N LYS A 67 17.39 -14.37 -11.86
CA LYS A 67 17.08 -13.70 -13.12
C LYS A 67 15.78 -14.25 -13.70
N LEU A 68 14.88 -13.37 -14.13
CA LEU A 68 13.69 -13.75 -14.90
C LEU A 68 14.09 -14.03 -16.35
N LEU A 69 13.87 -15.26 -16.82
CA LEU A 69 14.23 -15.67 -18.18
C LEU A 69 13.07 -15.51 -19.15
N ARG A 70 11.85 -15.84 -18.72
CA ARG A 70 10.64 -15.82 -19.56
C ARG A 70 9.39 -15.70 -18.70
N VAL A 71 8.40 -14.97 -19.19
CA VAL A 71 7.01 -15.06 -18.74
C VAL A 71 6.21 -15.74 -19.86
N MET A 72 5.46 -16.78 -19.53
CA MET A 72 4.59 -17.47 -20.48
C MET A 72 3.21 -16.81 -20.48
N GLU A 73 2.57 -16.76 -21.65
CA GLU A 73 1.20 -16.25 -21.81
C GLU A 73 0.19 -17.28 -21.27
N SER A 74 -0.04 -17.28 -19.97
CA SER A 74 -1.02 -18.12 -19.28
C SER A 74 -1.72 -17.35 -18.15
N PHE A 75 -2.83 -17.89 -17.63
CA PHE A 75 -3.50 -17.35 -16.45
C PHE A 75 -3.73 -18.46 -15.40
N PRO A 76 -3.10 -18.40 -14.21
CA PRO A 76 -2.05 -17.46 -13.81
C PRO A 76 -0.80 -17.52 -14.71
N ALA A 77 -0.01 -16.45 -14.73
CA ALA A 77 1.23 -16.39 -15.52
C ALA A 77 2.21 -17.46 -15.05
N GLN A 78 3.02 -18.03 -15.96
CA GLN A 78 4.13 -18.92 -15.57
C GLN A 78 5.46 -18.22 -15.81
N TYR A 79 6.32 -18.24 -14.79
CA TYR A 79 7.61 -17.57 -14.79
C TYR A 79 8.74 -18.61 -14.86
N VAL A 80 9.57 -18.53 -15.90
CA VAL A 80 10.82 -19.28 -15.98
C VAL A 80 11.92 -18.43 -15.36
N ILE A 81 12.44 -18.84 -14.22
CA ILE A 81 13.46 -18.10 -13.45
C ILE A 81 14.70 -18.95 -13.23
N LYS A 82 15.87 -18.30 -13.16
CA LYS A 82 17.14 -18.94 -12.81
C LYS A 82 17.77 -18.25 -11.62
N GLY A 83 18.12 -18.99 -10.56
CA GLY A 83 18.63 -18.39 -9.33
C GLY A 83 19.21 -19.39 -8.35
N SER A 84 19.68 -18.88 -7.20
CA SER A 84 20.10 -19.72 -6.07
C SER A 84 18.93 -20.55 -5.51
N PRO A 85 19.15 -21.75 -4.94
CA PRO A 85 18.09 -22.54 -4.33
C PRO A 85 17.26 -21.77 -3.30
N GLN A 86 17.89 -20.87 -2.55
CA GLN A 86 17.24 -20.01 -1.55
C GLN A 86 16.27 -19.02 -2.21
N ALA A 87 16.71 -18.34 -3.28
CA ALA A 87 15.87 -17.41 -4.02
C ALA A 87 14.68 -18.11 -4.68
N LEU A 88 14.93 -19.26 -5.31
CA LEU A 88 13.87 -20.07 -5.94
C LEU A 88 12.84 -20.55 -4.91
N SER A 89 13.29 -21.02 -3.75
CA SER A 89 12.40 -21.43 -2.66
C SER A 89 11.57 -20.27 -2.10
N ALA A 90 12.12 -19.05 -2.06
CA ALA A 90 11.37 -17.87 -1.62
C ALA A 90 10.27 -17.49 -2.61
N VAL A 91 10.52 -17.61 -3.92
CA VAL A 91 9.47 -17.40 -4.94
C VAL A 91 8.40 -18.50 -4.86
N GLN A 92 8.79 -19.76 -4.66
CA GLN A 92 7.83 -20.85 -4.48
C GLN A 92 6.97 -20.65 -3.21
N ALA A 93 7.55 -20.12 -2.13
CA ALA A 93 6.80 -19.77 -0.93
C ALA A 93 5.80 -18.64 -1.18
N ALA A 94 6.10 -17.68 -2.06
CA ALA A 94 5.15 -16.66 -2.48
C ALA A 94 3.98 -17.26 -3.28
N ALA A 95 4.24 -18.24 -4.14
CA ALA A 95 3.21 -18.98 -4.89
C ALA A 95 2.30 -19.83 -3.99
N ASN A 96 2.85 -20.35 -2.89
CA ASN A 96 2.16 -21.20 -1.93
C ASN A 96 1.57 -20.44 -0.74
N SER A 97 1.81 -19.12 -0.64
CA SER A 97 1.27 -18.32 0.45
C SER A 97 -0.25 -18.26 0.31
N PRO A 98 -1.02 -18.35 1.41
CA PRO A 98 -2.46 -18.13 1.35
C PRO A 98 -2.70 -16.79 0.66
N LEU A 99 -3.59 -16.79 -0.34
CA LEU A 99 -4.00 -15.63 -1.14
C LEU A 99 -4.76 -14.59 -0.31
N ALA A 100 -4.49 -14.51 1.00
CA ALA A 100 -5.05 -13.49 1.86
C ALA A 100 -4.67 -12.14 1.24
N PRO A 101 -5.66 -11.32 0.85
CA PRO A 101 -5.37 -9.99 0.37
C PRO A 101 -4.45 -9.29 1.38
N GLN A 102 -3.38 -8.69 0.88
CA GLN A 102 -2.43 -8.00 1.74
C GLN A 102 -2.91 -6.58 1.96
N LYS A 103 -2.73 -6.09 3.19
CA LYS A 103 -3.07 -4.72 3.56
C LYS A 103 -2.30 -3.73 2.67
N ASP A 104 -3.02 -2.92 1.89
CA ASP A 104 -2.42 -1.87 1.06
C ASP A 104 -1.89 -0.73 1.93
N VAL A 105 -0.59 -0.77 2.23
CA VAL A 105 0.10 0.22 3.08
C VAL A 105 0.17 1.59 2.40
N SER A 106 0.25 1.63 1.06
CA SER A 106 0.29 2.88 0.30
C SER A 106 -1.07 3.58 0.34
N ALA A 107 -2.16 2.84 0.11
CA ALA A 107 -3.52 3.36 0.26
C ALA A 107 -3.78 3.85 1.69
N LEU A 108 -3.28 3.14 2.71
CA LEU A 108 -3.41 3.59 4.10
C LEU A 108 -2.67 4.91 4.35
N ALA A 109 -1.43 5.04 3.85
CA ALA A 109 -0.66 6.27 4.00
C ALA A 109 -1.33 7.46 3.28
N ALA A 110 -1.88 7.23 2.09
CA ALA A 110 -2.64 8.23 1.35
C ALA A 110 -3.93 8.64 2.10
N LEU A 111 -4.63 7.67 2.69
CA LEU A 111 -5.80 7.92 3.54
C LEU A 111 -5.45 8.79 4.76
N ASP A 112 -4.37 8.46 5.46
CA ASP A 112 -3.90 9.21 6.63
C ASP A 112 -3.55 10.66 6.28
N ALA A 113 -2.87 10.87 5.14
CA ALA A 113 -2.54 12.21 4.66
C ALA A 113 -3.80 13.03 4.31
N ALA A 114 -4.75 12.42 3.61
CA ALA A 114 -6.01 13.08 3.24
C ALA A 114 -6.87 13.40 4.48
N GLU A 115 -6.96 12.47 5.44
CA GLU A 115 -7.68 12.68 6.69
C GLU A 115 -7.06 13.81 7.53
N ALA A 116 -5.73 13.95 7.51
CA ALA A 116 -5.06 15.07 8.17
C ALA A 116 -5.44 16.42 7.53
N VAL A 117 -5.50 16.50 6.20
CA VAL A 117 -5.96 17.71 5.49
C VAL A 117 -7.41 18.03 5.86
N TRP A 118 -8.28 17.01 5.89
CA TRP A 118 -9.67 17.17 6.33
C TRP A 118 -9.75 17.70 7.75
N ARG A 119 -9.06 17.09 8.71
CA ARG A 119 -9.06 17.52 10.11
C ARG A 119 -8.62 18.97 10.28
N GLN A 120 -7.66 19.43 9.48
CA GLN A 120 -7.16 20.80 9.53
C GLN A 120 -8.13 21.82 8.91
N LYS A 121 -8.77 21.47 7.79
CA LYS A 121 -9.52 22.44 6.97
C LYS A 121 -11.04 22.28 7.04
N ARG A 122 -11.55 21.23 7.67
CA ARG A 122 -12.98 20.93 7.69
C ARG A 122 -13.79 22.09 8.28
N PRO A 123 -14.87 22.51 7.62
CA PRO A 123 -15.82 23.44 8.22
C PRO A 123 -16.55 22.79 9.40
N ALA A 124 -16.96 23.60 10.38
CA ALA A 124 -17.83 23.13 11.47
C ALA A 124 -19.20 22.64 10.95
N HIS A 125 -19.65 23.20 9.83
CA HIS A 125 -20.93 22.89 9.19
C HIS A 125 -20.77 22.82 7.68
N TYR A 126 -21.30 21.78 7.07
CA TYR A 126 -21.19 21.55 5.64
C TYR A 126 -22.36 20.73 5.12
N ALA A 127 -22.54 20.76 3.81
CA ALA A 127 -23.54 19.97 3.11
C ALA A 127 -22.95 19.40 1.82
N TYR A 128 -23.45 18.24 1.41
CA TYR A 128 -23.02 17.53 0.21
C TYR A 128 -24.10 16.54 -0.20
N GLN A 129 -23.94 15.93 -1.36
CA GLN A 129 -24.70 14.78 -1.79
C GLN A 129 -23.81 13.55 -1.74
N LEU A 130 -24.31 12.48 -1.13
CA LEU A 130 -23.69 11.16 -1.13
C LEU A 130 -24.52 10.25 -2.02
N GLN A 131 -23.88 9.58 -2.97
CA GLN A 131 -24.53 8.56 -3.79
C GLN A 131 -23.77 7.25 -3.66
N THR A 132 -24.50 6.18 -3.40
CA THR A 132 -23.99 4.82 -3.47
C THR A 132 -24.33 4.25 -4.84
N SER A 133 -23.38 3.57 -5.48
CA SER A 133 -23.61 2.75 -6.66
C SER A 133 -23.18 1.32 -6.34
N CYS A 134 -24.09 0.39 -6.53
CA CYS A 134 -23.95 -1.05 -6.29
C CYS A 134 -25.04 -1.77 -7.08
N PHE A 135 -24.98 -3.10 -7.17
CA PHE A 135 -26.07 -3.91 -7.71
C PHE A 135 -27.23 -4.04 -6.71
N CYS A 136 -27.77 -2.89 -6.32
CA CYS A 136 -28.81 -2.73 -5.34
C CYS A 136 -30.10 -2.21 -6.00
N PRO A 137 -31.28 -2.41 -5.39
CA PRO A 137 -32.52 -1.82 -5.87
C PRO A 137 -32.40 -0.28 -6.02
N PRO A 138 -33.09 0.34 -7.00
CA PRO A 138 -32.92 1.76 -7.33
C PRO A 138 -33.12 2.73 -6.17
N GLU A 139 -33.93 2.36 -5.17
CA GLU A 139 -34.13 3.14 -3.96
C GLU A 139 -32.81 3.35 -3.18
N TYR A 140 -31.91 2.36 -3.16
CA TYR A 140 -30.63 2.42 -2.43
C TYR A 140 -29.55 3.22 -3.16
N THR A 141 -29.68 3.39 -4.47
CA THR A 141 -28.69 4.12 -5.30
C THR A 141 -29.06 5.58 -5.55
N GLN A 142 -30.18 6.05 -4.99
CA GLN A 142 -30.56 7.45 -5.06
C GLN A 142 -29.61 8.33 -4.25
N PRO A 143 -29.21 9.51 -4.78
CA PRO A 143 -28.37 10.43 -4.05
C PRO A 143 -29.10 11.01 -2.83
N ILE A 144 -28.37 11.12 -1.73
CA ILE A 144 -28.83 11.63 -0.43
C ILE A 144 -28.20 13.01 -0.21
N ALA A 145 -29.03 14.05 -0.02
CA ALA A 145 -28.58 15.36 0.43
C ALA A 145 -28.36 15.34 1.94
N ILE A 146 -27.11 15.50 2.36
CA ILE A 146 -26.69 15.44 3.77
C ILE A 146 -26.29 16.83 4.25
N ARG A 147 -26.75 17.20 5.45
CA ARG A 147 -26.26 18.38 6.19
C ARG A 147 -25.65 17.94 7.50
N VAL A 148 -24.41 18.35 7.72
CA VAL A 148 -23.65 18.04 8.93
C VAL A 148 -23.47 19.31 9.74
N PHE A 149 -23.78 19.24 11.04
CA PHE A 149 -23.60 20.32 12.00
C PHE A 149 -22.75 19.79 13.16
N GLN A 150 -21.57 20.38 13.37
CA GLN A 150 -20.63 19.99 14.42
C GLN A 150 -20.34 18.48 14.43
N GLY A 151 -20.11 17.91 13.25
CA GLY A 151 -19.80 16.49 13.07
C GLY A 151 -21.00 15.54 13.19
N LYS A 152 -22.23 16.05 13.32
CA LYS A 152 -23.45 15.22 13.36
C LYS A 152 -24.34 15.49 12.17
N ILE A 153 -24.90 14.45 11.58
CA ILE A 153 -25.93 14.57 10.53
C ILE A 153 -27.20 15.15 11.17
N GLN A 154 -27.64 16.31 10.69
CA GLN A 154 -28.89 16.96 11.12
C GLN A 154 -30.02 16.75 10.12
N GLN A 155 -29.66 16.51 8.86
CA GLN A 155 -30.62 16.28 7.77
C GLN A 155 -30.01 15.29 6.78
N ALA A 156 -30.83 14.35 6.34
CA ALA A 156 -30.52 13.39 5.29
C ALA A 156 -31.78 13.11 4.48
N ASP A 157 -31.88 13.73 3.31
CA ASP A 157 -33.06 13.67 2.45
C ASP A 157 -32.70 13.08 1.10
N LEU A 158 -33.62 12.34 0.49
CA LEU A 158 -33.47 11.92 -0.91
C LEU A 158 -33.50 13.16 -1.80
N VAL A 159 -32.48 13.33 -2.66
CA VAL A 159 -32.38 14.49 -3.56
C VAL A 159 -33.57 14.55 -4.53
N THR A 160 -34.00 13.39 -5.03
CA THR A 160 -35.08 13.22 -6.01
C THR A 160 -36.44 13.66 -5.46
N SER A 161 -36.83 13.13 -4.30
CA SER A 161 -38.15 13.38 -3.71
C SER A 161 -38.17 14.55 -2.72
N ARG A 162 -37.00 15.02 -2.26
CA ARG A 162 -36.83 16.00 -1.18
C ARG A 162 -37.52 15.59 0.12
N LYS A 163 -37.68 14.28 0.34
CA LYS A 163 -38.21 13.71 1.57
C LYS A 163 -37.07 13.17 2.44
N PRO A 164 -37.23 13.19 3.77
CA PRO A 164 -36.28 12.52 4.66
C PRO A 164 -36.07 11.07 4.27
N LEU A 165 -34.87 10.55 4.51
CA LEU A 165 -34.62 9.12 4.43
C LEU A 165 -35.58 8.37 5.35
N PRO A 166 -36.12 7.23 4.90
CA PRO A 166 -36.96 6.42 5.74
C PRO A 166 -36.14 5.82 6.90
N PRO A 167 -36.77 5.53 8.07
CA PRO A 167 -36.04 5.17 9.29
C PRO A 167 -35.03 4.03 9.13
N GLU A 168 -35.37 3.01 8.36
CA GLU A 168 -34.55 1.83 8.08
C GLU A 168 -33.30 2.12 7.24
N ARG A 169 -33.28 3.27 6.53
CA ARG A 169 -32.16 3.69 5.68
C ARG A 169 -31.32 4.82 6.27
N LYS A 170 -31.56 5.22 7.52
CA LYS A 170 -30.76 6.28 8.17
C LYS A 170 -29.26 5.98 8.17
N GLY A 171 -28.85 4.70 8.20
CA GLY A 171 -27.44 4.28 8.13
C GLY A 171 -26.76 4.45 6.76
N ASP A 172 -27.53 4.71 5.71
CA ASP A 172 -27.02 4.99 4.36
C ASP A 172 -26.38 6.37 4.30
N ALA A 173 -26.87 7.32 5.11
CA ALA A 173 -26.27 8.64 5.25
C ALA A 173 -25.01 8.55 6.11
N LYS A 174 -23.87 8.99 5.57
CA LYS A 174 -22.56 8.93 6.24
C LYS A 174 -21.90 10.29 6.20
N THR A 175 -21.38 10.74 7.34
CA THR A 175 -20.42 11.85 7.46
C THR A 175 -19.13 11.56 6.69
N ILE A 176 -18.34 12.60 6.41
CA ILE A 176 -17.01 12.43 5.82
C ILE A 176 -16.10 11.59 6.72
N GLU A 177 -16.18 11.76 8.04
CA GLU A 177 -15.45 10.95 9.02
C GLU A 177 -15.85 9.46 8.96
N GLU A 178 -17.13 9.16 8.79
CA GLU A 178 -17.61 7.78 8.60
C GLU A 178 -17.15 7.18 7.27
N LEU A 179 -16.99 8.00 6.21
CA LEU A 179 -16.39 7.55 4.95
C LEU A 179 -14.90 7.23 5.12
N PHE A 180 -14.13 8.04 5.85
CA PHE A 180 -12.74 7.72 6.21
C PHE A 180 -12.66 6.40 6.99
N LYS A 181 -13.55 6.19 7.96
CA LYS A 181 -13.63 4.94 8.71
C LYS A 181 -13.95 3.75 7.80
N LEU A 182 -14.91 3.90 6.89
CA LEU A 182 -15.30 2.88 5.94
C LEU A 182 -14.13 2.44 5.05
N ILE A 183 -13.36 3.40 4.52
CA ILE A 183 -12.17 3.12 3.71
C ILE A 183 -11.10 2.41 4.56
N ARG A 184 -10.84 2.90 5.76
CA ARG A 184 -9.85 2.31 6.68
C ARG A 184 -10.20 0.87 7.04
N ASP A 185 -11.47 0.58 7.29
CA ASP A 185 -11.95 -0.76 7.59
C ASP A 185 -11.81 -1.70 6.40
N ALA A 186 -11.98 -1.21 5.16
CA ALA A 186 -11.75 -2.00 3.94
C ALA A 186 -10.25 -2.29 3.72
N ILE A 187 -9.37 -1.32 3.99
CA ILE A 187 -7.91 -1.54 3.88
C ILE A 187 -7.41 -2.51 4.98
N ASN A 188 -7.97 -2.42 6.20
CA ASN A 188 -7.57 -3.27 7.32
C ASN A 188 -8.17 -4.69 7.28
N ARG A 189 -9.36 -4.85 6.67
CA ARG A 189 -9.95 -6.16 6.33
C ARG A 189 -9.65 -6.39 4.86
N PRO A 190 -8.37 -6.66 4.55
CA PRO A 190 -7.73 -6.33 3.29
C PRO A 190 -8.64 -6.64 2.11
N ALA A 191 -9.34 -5.63 1.62
CA ALA A 191 -10.22 -5.79 0.47
C ALA A 191 -9.35 -6.05 -0.76
N ALA A 192 -9.86 -6.83 -1.71
CA ALA A 192 -9.20 -7.10 -2.98
C ALA A 192 -8.69 -5.84 -3.70
N SER A 193 -9.48 -4.75 -3.69
CA SER A 193 -9.05 -3.46 -4.21
C SER A 193 -9.76 -2.30 -3.50
N VAL A 194 -9.01 -1.24 -3.18
CA VAL A 194 -9.55 0.01 -2.66
C VAL A 194 -9.00 1.17 -3.47
N LYS A 195 -9.85 1.88 -4.21
CA LYS A 195 -9.47 3.05 -5.03
C LYS A 195 -10.22 4.29 -4.55
N ILE A 196 -9.48 5.35 -4.26
CA ILE A 196 -10.04 6.60 -3.71
C ILE A 196 -9.52 7.79 -4.51
N THR A 197 -10.41 8.72 -4.84
CA THR A 197 -10.03 10.09 -5.22
C THR A 197 -10.32 11.02 -4.06
N TYR A 198 -9.37 11.88 -3.70
CA TYR A 198 -9.54 12.87 -2.64
C TYR A 198 -9.75 14.26 -3.25
N ASP A 199 -10.58 15.06 -2.60
CA ASP A 199 -10.74 16.48 -2.88
C ASP A 199 -9.43 17.23 -2.55
N GLN A 200 -8.97 18.07 -3.47
CA GLN A 200 -7.69 18.78 -3.31
C GLN A 200 -7.74 19.91 -2.28
N GLN A 201 -8.91 20.50 -2.05
CA GLN A 201 -9.05 21.67 -1.19
C GLN A 201 -9.15 21.26 0.28
N TYR A 202 -10.07 20.32 0.57
CA TYR A 202 -10.47 19.90 1.90
C TYR A 202 -10.01 18.47 2.25
N GLY A 203 -9.55 17.66 1.29
CA GLY A 203 -9.01 16.32 1.56
C GLY A 203 -10.04 15.21 1.80
N PHE A 204 -11.34 15.48 1.69
CA PHE A 204 -12.36 14.43 1.83
C PHE A 204 -12.35 13.45 0.63
N PRO A 205 -12.73 12.17 0.80
CA PRO A 205 -12.87 11.25 -0.33
C PRO A 205 -14.05 11.66 -1.22
N SER A 206 -13.77 12.03 -2.46
CA SER A 206 -14.77 12.42 -3.47
C SER A 206 -15.32 11.22 -4.23
N THR A 207 -14.49 10.20 -4.47
CA THR A 207 -14.92 8.89 -5.00
C THR A 207 -14.26 7.78 -4.21
N ILE A 208 -15.00 6.71 -3.95
CA ILE A 208 -14.55 5.51 -3.25
C ILE A 208 -15.04 4.31 -4.07
N SER A 209 -14.13 3.39 -4.37
CA SER A 209 -14.43 2.09 -4.98
C SER A 209 -13.77 1.03 -4.12
N ILE A 210 -14.59 0.14 -3.56
CA ILE A 210 -14.15 -0.99 -2.74
C ILE A 210 -14.65 -2.26 -3.41
N ASP A 211 -13.72 -3.13 -3.69
CA ASP A 211 -13.92 -4.49 -4.18
C ASP A 211 -13.37 -5.42 -3.09
N LEU A 212 -14.24 -6.23 -2.49
CA LEU A 212 -13.90 -7.06 -1.34
C LEU A 212 -13.20 -8.36 -1.78
N ASP A 213 -13.71 -9.03 -2.80
CA ASP A 213 -13.15 -10.22 -3.42
C ASP A 213 -13.25 -10.13 -4.96
N GLN A 214 -12.09 -10.19 -5.64
CA GLN A 214 -12.02 -10.11 -7.12
C GLN A 214 -12.78 -11.25 -7.83
N MET A 215 -13.11 -12.31 -7.10
CA MET A 215 -13.75 -13.51 -7.63
C MET A 215 -15.26 -13.55 -7.38
N MET A 216 -15.83 -12.57 -6.65
CA MET A 216 -17.26 -12.51 -6.36
C MET A 216 -17.87 -11.27 -7.02
N ALA A 217 -18.86 -11.50 -7.89
CA ALA A 217 -19.56 -10.42 -8.56
C ALA A 217 -20.61 -9.76 -7.66
N ASP A 218 -20.90 -8.47 -7.93
CA ASP A 218 -22.02 -7.69 -7.39
C ASP A 218 -21.90 -7.26 -5.91
N GLU A 219 -20.72 -7.41 -5.33
CA GLU A 219 -20.39 -6.97 -3.96
C GLU A 219 -19.56 -5.69 -3.88
N GLU A 220 -19.19 -5.15 -5.03
CA GLU A 220 -18.42 -3.93 -5.14
C GLU A 220 -19.26 -2.72 -4.75
N MET A 221 -18.70 -1.93 -3.84
CA MET A 221 -19.35 -0.74 -3.31
C MET A 221 -18.66 0.52 -3.83
N TYR A 222 -19.44 1.37 -4.48
CA TYR A 222 -18.98 2.66 -4.97
C TYR A 222 -19.70 3.79 -4.25
N TYR A 223 -18.94 4.79 -3.78
CA TYR A 223 -19.49 6.00 -3.19
C TYR A 223 -18.98 7.23 -3.93
N THR A 224 -19.88 8.19 -4.18
CA THR A 224 -19.55 9.48 -4.75
C THR A 224 -20.03 10.59 -3.83
N VAL A 225 -19.12 11.49 -3.46
CA VAL A 225 -19.40 12.72 -2.73
C VAL A 225 -19.33 13.89 -3.70
N GLN A 226 -20.43 14.62 -3.85
CA GLN A 226 -20.53 15.75 -4.77
C GLN A 226 -21.28 16.94 -4.16
N ALA A 227 -21.25 18.07 -4.86
CA ALA A 227 -21.92 19.31 -4.45
C ALA A 227 -21.55 19.74 -3.01
N PHE A 228 -20.30 19.49 -2.60
CA PHE A 228 -19.80 19.88 -1.29
C PHE A 228 -19.81 21.40 -1.15
N LYS A 229 -20.33 21.89 -0.03
CA LYS A 229 -20.34 23.31 0.30
C LYS A 229 -20.24 23.53 1.80
N VAL A 230 -19.50 24.58 2.16
CA VAL A 230 -19.52 25.14 3.51
C VAL A 230 -20.92 25.67 3.79
N ALA A 231 -21.47 25.33 4.95
CA ALA A 231 -22.82 25.70 5.33
C ALA A 231 -22.80 26.72 6.48
N SER A 232 -22.25 27.90 6.18
CA SER A 232 -22.22 29.06 7.06
C SER A 232 -23.65 29.58 7.27
N GLY A 233 -24.33 29.10 8.32
CA GLY A 233 -25.69 29.52 8.67
C GLY A 233 -26.69 28.39 8.95
N LEU A 234 -26.26 27.11 8.94
CA LEU A 234 -27.10 26.05 9.48
C LEU A 234 -27.36 26.32 10.96
N LYS A 235 -28.63 26.41 11.35
CA LYS A 235 -29.03 26.31 12.75
C LYS A 235 -29.26 24.82 13.08
N PRO A 236 -29.08 24.38 14.33
CA PRO A 236 -29.50 23.05 14.74
C PRO A 236 -30.96 22.83 14.35
N ALA A 237 -31.32 21.60 13.96
CA ALA A 237 -32.74 21.23 13.96
C ALA A 237 -33.22 21.33 15.42
N GLN A 238 -34.32 22.06 15.65
CA GLN A 238 -34.97 22.16 16.95
C GLN A 238 -35.66 20.84 17.32
#